data_AF-A0AAN6PDQ0-F1
#
_entry.id   AF-A0AAN6PDQ0-F1
#
_cell.length_a   1.000
_cell.length_b   1.000
_cell.length_c   1.000
_cell.angle_alpha   90.00
_cell.angle_beta   90.00
_cell.angle_gamma   90.00
#
_symmetry.space_group_name_H-M   'P 1'
#
loop_
_entity.id
_entity.type
_entity.pdbx_description
1 polymer ?
#
loop_
_entity_poly.entity_id
_entity_poly.type
_entity_poly.pdbx_seq_one_letter_code
_entity_poly.pdbx_strand_id
1 'polypeptide(L)'
;MGEPLEQTALAVIRVLQRIPEYRELRVAVIGGLARMHYDPEDRLTIDVDFIVDAPDIYIEKKIKKAILDPRRGHGFHRDFRQLADGFYHIRRPTQLHRVDFLASARCPYIPPAVRQVQHIKARVIPYISFTDLIVFKVATPLALTEAQQLVVEEWIEDLISLCPDRPRSWYRARLGLPVEDEEDDDKWAHMWADEEGDKEKDEDEDGEEDKDEEEGGDKEEGGDKERTGVVADEEGDEEGEKDDNAGLYFASFRLSLFGFNLLNMEGVWMAGVGQ
;
A
#
# COMPACT_ATOMS: atom_id res chain seq x y z
N MET A 1 9.60 16.94 18.44
CA MET A 1 10.24 17.01 17.10
C MET A 1 9.28 16.78 15.92
N GLY A 2 7.97 16.54 16.10
CA GLY A 2 7.04 16.21 15.00
C GLY A 2 6.38 17.39 14.25
N GLU A 3 6.46 18.62 14.77
CA GLU A 3 5.71 19.77 14.24
C GLU A 3 5.85 20.00 12.71
N PRO A 4 7.04 19.87 12.07
CA PRO A 4 7.18 19.99 10.62
C PRO A 4 6.36 18.98 9.81
N LEU A 5 6.29 17.73 10.30
CA LEU A 5 5.57 16.63 9.64
C LEU A 5 4.07 16.75 9.87
N GLU A 6 3.65 17.17 11.07
CA GLU A 6 2.25 17.47 11.37
C GLU A 6 1.71 18.58 10.46
N GLN A 7 2.48 19.64 10.23
CA GLN A 7 2.12 20.70 9.30
C GLN A 7 2.00 20.18 7.85
N THR A 8 2.84 19.22 7.47
CA THR A 8 2.74 18.55 6.17
C THR A 8 1.48 17.71 6.07
N ALA A 9 1.15 16.94 7.12
CA ALA A 9 -0.08 16.17 7.17
C ALA A 9 -1.31 17.08 7.03
N LEU A 10 -1.34 18.20 7.76
CA LEU A 10 -2.40 19.21 7.65
C LEU A 10 -2.46 19.85 6.26
N ALA A 11 -1.34 20.11 5.61
CA ALA A 11 -1.30 20.64 4.24
C ALA A 11 -1.93 19.67 3.25
N VAL A 12 -1.57 18.38 3.32
CA VAL A 12 -2.16 17.31 2.50
C VAL A 12 -3.67 17.23 2.72
N ILE A 13 -4.14 17.20 3.97
CA ILE A 13 -5.58 17.15 4.29
C ILE A 13 -6.30 18.36 3.68
N ARG A 14 -5.76 19.57 3.79
CA ARG A 14 -6.36 20.78 3.21
C ARG A 14 -6.41 20.72 1.69
N VAL A 15 -5.39 20.15 1.03
CA VAL A 15 -5.41 19.94 -0.42
C VAL A 15 -6.54 19.00 -0.82
N LEU A 16 -6.66 17.86 -0.13
CA LEU A 16 -7.74 16.90 -0.37
C LEU A 16 -9.13 17.52 -0.14
N GLN A 17 -9.29 18.37 0.87
CA GLN A 17 -10.54 19.11 1.11
C GLN A 17 -10.92 20.06 -0.04
N ARG A 18 -9.93 20.59 -0.76
CA ARG A 18 -10.16 21.57 -1.84
C ARG A 18 -10.41 20.90 -3.19
N ILE A 19 -10.05 19.62 -3.35
CA ILE A 19 -10.33 18.83 -4.55
C ILE A 19 -11.71 18.16 -4.39
N PRO A 20 -12.75 18.55 -5.16
CA PRO A 20 -14.13 18.12 -4.91
C PRO A 20 -14.31 16.60 -4.84
N GLU A 21 -13.68 15.83 -5.72
CA GLU A 21 -13.81 14.37 -5.75
C GLU A 21 -13.18 13.66 -4.54
N TYR A 22 -12.35 14.36 -3.75
CA TYR A 22 -11.65 13.79 -2.59
C TYR A 22 -12.21 14.25 -1.24
N ARG A 23 -13.25 15.10 -1.24
CA ARG A 23 -13.91 15.57 0.00
C ARG A 23 -14.58 14.45 0.80
N GLU A 24 -15.11 13.47 0.08
CA GLU A 24 -15.79 12.29 0.64
C GLU A 24 -14.84 11.17 1.02
N LEU A 25 -13.57 11.22 0.58
CA LEU A 25 -12.57 10.23 1.01
C LEU A 25 -12.41 10.29 2.52
N ARG A 26 -12.13 9.15 3.15
CA ARG A 26 -11.77 9.12 4.56
C ARG A 26 -10.28 8.81 4.69
N VAL A 27 -9.60 9.54 5.57
CA VAL A 27 -8.16 9.39 5.81
C VAL A 27 -7.81 9.30 7.29
N ALA A 28 -6.69 8.65 7.59
CA ALA A 28 -5.98 8.76 8.86
C ALA A 28 -4.46 8.76 8.61
N VAL A 29 -3.70 9.41 9.48
CA VAL A 29 -2.23 9.34 9.50
C VAL A 29 -1.83 8.03 10.17
N ILE A 30 -0.91 7.29 9.55
CA ILE A 30 -0.35 6.02 10.02
C ILE A 30 1.20 6.11 10.10
N GLY A 31 1.87 4.99 10.33
CA GLY A 31 3.32 4.88 10.15
C GLY A 31 4.14 5.62 11.21
N GLY A 32 5.30 6.13 10.79
CA GLY A 32 6.29 6.72 11.69
C GLY A 32 5.78 7.97 12.41
N LEU A 33 5.03 8.84 11.72
CA LEU A 33 4.48 10.06 12.31
C LEU A 33 3.42 9.74 13.38
N ALA A 34 2.58 8.72 13.14
CA ALA A 34 1.61 8.27 14.13
C ALA A 34 2.30 7.63 15.35
N ARG A 35 3.39 6.87 15.17
CA ARG A 35 4.20 6.39 16.30
C ARG A 35 4.78 7.53 17.11
N MET A 36 5.39 8.52 16.47
CA MET A 36 5.96 9.70 17.13
C MET A 36 4.93 10.50 17.94
N HIS A 37 3.66 10.46 17.55
CA HIS A 37 2.57 11.09 18.29
C HIS A 37 2.34 10.41 19.65
N TYR A 38 2.51 9.10 19.74
CA TYR A 38 2.34 8.33 20.98
C TYR A 38 3.64 8.20 21.79
N ASP A 39 4.78 8.11 21.11
CA ASP A 39 6.11 7.95 21.70
C ASP A 39 7.13 8.83 20.94
N PRO A 40 7.29 10.10 21.36
CA PRO A 40 8.13 11.06 20.64
C PRO A 40 9.63 10.90 20.86
N GLU A 41 10.06 10.07 21.83
CA GLU A 41 11.48 9.92 22.22
C GLU A 41 12.15 8.72 21.55
N ASP A 42 11.38 7.69 21.20
CA ASP A 42 11.91 6.41 20.73
C ASP A 42 12.41 6.42 19.27
N ARG A 43 11.75 7.17 18.37
CA ARG A 43 12.13 7.17 16.95
C ARG A 43 11.77 8.45 16.22
N LEU A 44 12.63 8.84 15.28
CA LEU A 44 12.35 9.88 14.29
C LEU A 44 11.93 9.26 12.95
N THR A 45 11.04 9.97 12.26
CA THR A 45 10.67 9.68 10.86
C THR A 45 10.83 10.93 10.01
N ILE A 46 10.86 10.77 8.70
CA ILE A 46 11.02 11.88 7.73
C ILE A 46 9.85 11.98 6.74
N ASP A 47 8.88 11.09 6.87
CA ASP A 47 7.75 10.86 5.99
C ASP A 47 6.41 10.97 6.73
N VAL A 48 5.35 11.14 5.94
CA VAL A 48 3.97 11.19 6.38
C VAL A 48 3.20 10.14 5.61
N ASP A 49 2.76 9.09 6.30
CA ASP A 49 1.95 8.03 5.72
C ASP A 49 0.47 8.26 6.02
N PHE A 50 -0.38 8.11 5.02
CA PHE A 50 -1.83 8.12 5.18
C PHE A 50 -2.42 6.76 4.82
N ILE A 51 -3.39 6.29 5.59
CA ILE A 51 -4.38 5.35 5.06
C ILE A 51 -5.50 6.14 4.37
N VAL A 52 -5.95 5.66 3.22
CA VAL A 52 -7.08 6.20 2.46
C VAL A 52 -8.14 5.12 2.31
N ASP A 53 -9.30 5.34 2.91
CA ASP A 53 -10.49 4.49 2.75
C ASP A 53 -11.10 4.73 1.37
N ALA A 54 -10.78 3.82 0.47
CA ALA A 54 -11.26 3.77 -0.89
C ALA A 54 -11.17 2.31 -1.38
N PRO A 55 -12.19 1.84 -2.13
CA PRO A 55 -12.17 0.50 -2.73
C PRO A 55 -11.13 0.38 -3.86
N ASP A 56 -10.73 1.51 -4.45
CA ASP A 56 -9.78 1.57 -5.55
C ASP A 56 -8.33 1.44 -5.07
N ILE A 57 -7.67 0.33 -5.41
CA ILE A 57 -6.25 0.08 -5.11
C ILE A 57 -5.29 1.10 -5.74
N TYR A 58 -5.73 1.84 -6.76
CA TYR A 58 -4.95 2.87 -7.46
C TYR A 58 -5.22 4.30 -6.95
N ILE A 59 -5.99 4.46 -5.86
CA ILE A 59 -6.34 5.78 -5.30
C ILE A 59 -5.11 6.65 -5.01
N GLU A 60 -4.00 6.03 -4.56
CA GLU A 60 -2.71 6.70 -4.35
C GLU A 60 -2.24 7.44 -5.61
N LYS A 61 -2.24 6.76 -6.76
CA LYS A 61 -1.81 7.32 -8.05
C LYS A 61 -2.76 8.41 -8.52
N LYS A 62 -4.07 8.24 -8.31
CA LYS A 62 -5.10 9.23 -8.66
C LYS A 62 -4.94 10.51 -7.85
N ILE A 63 -4.74 10.39 -6.52
CA ILE A 63 -4.49 11.54 -5.64
C ILE A 63 -3.23 12.29 -6.10
N LYS A 64 -2.10 11.59 -6.24
CA LYS A 64 -0.82 12.21 -6.66
C LYS A 64 -0.97 12.92 -8.00
N LYS A 65 -1.59 12.27 -9.00
CA LYS A 65 -1.84 12.85 -10.33
C LYS A 65 -2.70 14.11 -10.24
N ALA A 66 -3.77 14.09 -9.45
CA ALA A 66 -4.66 15.23 -9.31
C ALA A 66 -3.97 16.42 -8.62
N ILE A 67 -3.17 16.18 -7.56
CA ILE A 67 -2.43 17.24 -6.87
C ILE A 67 -1.39 17.90 -7.79
N LEU A 68 -0.75 17.11 -8.65
CA LEU A 68 0.30 17.57 -9.56
C LEU A 68 -0.21 18.18 -10.87
N ASP A 69 -1.50 18.06 -11.17
CA ASP A 69 -2.06 18.53 -12.44
C ASP A 69 -2.22 20.07 -12.45
N PRO A 70 -1.42 20.81 -13.25
CA PRO A 70 -1.53 22.26 -13.31
C PRO A 70 -2.83 22.73 -13.97
N ARG A 71 -3.49 21.89 -14.78
CA ARG A 71 -4.70 22.24 -15.55
C ARG A 71 -5.93 22.37 -14.65
N ARG A 72 -5.87 21.83 -13.43
CA ARG A 72 -6.97 21.88 -12.45
C ARG A 72 -7.12 23.24 -11.75
N GLY A 73 -6.21 24.18 -11.98
CA GLY A 73 -6.35 25.57 -11.52
C GLY A 73 -6.24 25.79 -10.00
N HIS A 74 -5.98 24.75 -9.21
CA HIS A 74 -5.84 24.86 -7.75
C HIS A 74 -4.45 25.30 -7.27
N GLY A 75 -3.44 25.27 -8.14
CA GLY A 75 -2.07 25.71 -7.84
C GLY A 75 -1.21 24.78 -6.97
N PHE A 76 -1.80 23.73 -6.37
CA PHE A 76 -1.08 22.79 -5.48
C PHE A 76 0.16 22.12 -6.07
N HIS A 77 0.28 21.96 -7.39
CA HIS A 77 1.50 21.43 -8.03
C HIS A 77 2.78 22.22 -7.70
N ARG A 78 2.66 23.45 -7.20
CA ARG A 78 3.80 24.27 -6.75
C ARG A 78 4.33 23.87 -5.37
N ASP A 79 3.47 23.26 -4.56
CA ASP A 79 3.78 22.86 -3.18
C ASP A 79 4.12 21.36 -3.09
N PHE A 80 4.04 20.63 -4.20
CA PHE A 80 4.28 19.19 -4.25
C PHE A 80 5.18 18.82 -5.43
N ARG A 81 5.95 17.73 -5.29
CA ARG A 81 6.81 17.21 -6.35
C ARG A 81 6.83 15.69 -6.34
N GLN A 82 6.79 15.10 -7.53
CA GLN A 82 7.13 13.69 -7.73
C GLN A 82 8.61 13.60 -8.10
N LEU A 83 9.36 12.82 -7.34
CA LEU A 83 10.73 12.39 -7.67
C LEU A 83 10.71 10.88 -7.96
N ALA A 84 11.85 10.34 -8.40
CA ALA A 84 11.98 8.93 -8.74
C ALA A 84 11.71 8.00 -7.54
N ASP A 85 12.03 8.47 -6.33
CA ASP A 85 11.98 7.72 -5.08
C ASP A 85 10.71 8.00 -4.25
N GLY A 86 9.89 8.99 -4.63
CA GLY A 86 8.72 9.34 -3.82
C GLY A 86 7.94 10.57 -4.25
N PHE A 87 6.84 10.79 -3.54
CA PHE A 87 6.01 11.98 -3.66
C PHE A 87 6.26 12.87 -2.44
N TYR A 88 6.49 14.16 -2.65
CA TYR A 88 7.01 15.07 -1.62
C TYR A 88 6.16 16.32 -1.50
N HIS A 89 5.95 16.77 -0.27
CA HIS A 89 5.47 18.11 0.05
C HIS A 89 6.66 19.05 0.25
N ILE A 90 6.65 20.18 -0.46
CA ILE A 90 7.66 21.22 -0.41
C ILE A 90 7.25 22.23 0.66
N ARG A 91 7.74 22.07 1.88
CA ARG A 91 7.49 23.06 2.94
C ARG A 91 8.34 24.33 2.74
N ARG A 92 9.58 24.14 2.29
CA ARG A 92 10.55 25.16 1.89
C ARG A 92 11.39 24.60 0.73
N PRO A 93 12.09 25.43 -0.06
CA PRO A 93 12.91 24.94 -1.17
C PRO A 93 13.92 23.84 -0.78
N THR A 94 14.39 23.85 0.47
CA THR A 94 15.35 22.87 1.01
C THR A 94 14.73 21.84 1.96
N GLN A 95 13.42 21.91 2.22
CA GLN A 95 12.72 21.04 3.16
C GLN A 95 11.59 20.29 2.45
N LEU A 96 11.91 19.05 2.05
CA LEU A 96 11.00 18.10 1.46
C LEU A 96 10.61 17.06 2.51
N HIS A 97 9.32 16.77 2.62
CA HIS A 97 8.83 15.64 3.42
C HIS A 97 8.11 14.67 2.49
N ARG A 98 8.46 13.38 2.58
CA ARG A 98 7.81 12.37 1.76
C ARG A 98 6.37 12.16 2.24
N VAL A 99 5.45 11.96 1.30
CA VAL A 99 4.04 11.71 1.56
C VAL A 99 3.63 10.46 0.81
N ASP A 100 3.19 9.46 1.56
CA ASP A 100 2.74 8.18 1.03
C ASP A 100 1.26 7.95 1.36
N PHE A 101 0.55 7.30 0.44
CA PHE A 101 -0.85 6.94 0.63
C PHE A 101 -1.00 5.43 0.48
N LEU A 102 -1.59 4.79 1.49
CA LEU A 102 -1.93 3.38 1.52
C LEU A 102 -3.43 3.23 1.30
N ALA A 103 -3.81 2.58 0.20
CA ALA A 103 -5.21 2.23 -0.04
C ALA A 103 -5.69 1.22 1.02
N SER A 104 -6.87 1.45 1.59
CA SER A 104 -7.47 0.56 2.60
C SER A 104 -7.66 -0.89 2.12
N ALA A 105 -7.83 -1.10 0.81
CA ALA A 105 -7.90 -2.42 0.19
C ALA A 105 -6.62 -3.26 0.38
N ARG A 106 -5.50 -2.65 0.79
CA ARG A 106 -4.23 -3.33 1.13
C ARG A 106 -4.03 -3.49 2.65
N CYS A 107 -4.98 -3.02 3.45
CA CYS A 107 -4.91 -3.04 4.90
C CYS A 107 -5.70 -4.25 5.45
N PRO A 108 -5.37 -4.75 6.64
CA PRO A 108 -6.10 -5.87 7.25
C PRO A 108 -7.57 -5.50 7.55
N TYR A 109 -7.84 -4.23 7.83
CA TYR A 109 -9.17 -3.64 8.01
C TYR A 109 -9.07 -2.11 7.93
N ILE A 110 -10.22 -1.43 7.95
CA ILE A 110 -10.30 0.03 8.01
C ILE A 110 -10.37 0.46 9.50
N PRO A 111 -9.38 1.19 10.03
CA PRO A 111 -9.38 1.56 11.44
C PRO A 111 -10.49 2.60 11.76
N PRO A 112 -11.07 2.59 12.97
CA PRO A 112 -12.11 3.55 13.37
C PRO A 112 -11.66 5.01 13.32
N ALA A 113 -10.35 5.24 13.38
CA ALA A 113 -9.73 6.56 13.31
C ALA A 113 -9.89 7.24 11.95
N VAL A 114 -10.17 6.51 10.87
CA VAL A 114 -10.30 7.10 9.54
C VAL A 114 -11.50 8.06 9.49
N ARG A 115 -11.24 9.33 9.20
CA ARG A 115 -12.25 10.41 9.16
C ARG A 115 -12.41 10.94 7.75
N GLN A 116 -13.65 11.27 7.40
CA GLN A 116 -13.98 11.91 6.13
C GLN A 116 -13.29 13.27 6.02
N VAL A 117 -12.59 13.49 4.90
CA VAL A 117 -11.69 14.61 4.66
C VAL A 117 -12.39 15.96 4.90
N GLN A 118 -13.61 16.15 4.39
CA GLN A 118 -14.34 17.41 4.59
C GLN A 118 -14.75 17.69 6.04
N HIS A 119 -14.83 16.67 6.89
CA HIS A 119 -15.20 16.81 8.31
C HIS A 119 -13.98 16.98 9.24
N ILE A 120 -12.76 16.88 8.71
CA ILE A 120 -11.53 17.10 9.49
C ILE A 120 -11.35 18.60 9.74
N LYS A 121 -11.28 19.00 11.02
CA LYS A 121 -11.06 20.39 11.42
C LYS A 121 -9.63 20.83 11.05
N ALA A 122 -9.44 22.12 10.71
CA ALA A 122 -8.21 22.68 10.12
C ALA A 122 -6.89 22.48 10.91
N ARG A 123 -6.94 22.01 12.16
CA ARG A 123 -5.80 21.77 13.05
C ARG A 123 -5.85 20.40 13.74
N VAL A 124 -6.72 19.51 13.28
CA VAL A 124 -6.85 18.16 13.84
C VAL A 124 -6.28 17.17 12.85
N ILE A 125 -5.35 16.34 13.30
CA ILE A 125 -4.80 15.23 12.52
C ILE A 125 -5.48 13.95 13.00
N PRO A 126 -6.17 13.20 12.14
CA PRO A 126 -6.75 11.91 12.51
C PRO A 126 -5.65 10.85 12.57
N TYR A 127 -5.02 10.68 13.73
CA TYR A 127 -4.08 9.58 13.95
C TYR A 127 -4.82 8.26 14.13
N ILE A 128 -4.31 7.20 13.49
CA ILE A 128 -4.65 5.82 13.82
C ILE A 128 -4.34 5.53 15.29
N SER A 129 -5.10 4.65 15.95
CA SER A 129 -4.84 4.30 17.35
C SER A 129 -3.52 3.52 17.51
N PHE A 130 -2.93 3.55 18.70
CA PHE A 130 -1.71 2.78 18.98
C PHE A 130 -1.92 1.27 18.81
N THR A 131 -3.07 0.74 19.25
CA THR A 131 -3.44 -0.67 19.05
C THR A 131 -3.51 -1.02 17.57
N ASP A 132 -4.17 -0.19 16.77
CA ASP A 132 -4.29 -0.44 15.33
C ASP A 132 -2.92 -0.33 14.63
N LEU A 133 -2.02 0.55 15.09
CA LEU A 133 -0.63 0.60 14.59
C LEU A 133 0.10 -0.72 14.79
N ILE A 134 -0.05 -1.35 15.97
CA ILE A 134 0.54 -2.66 16.23
C ILE A 134 -0.04 -3.69 15.29
N VAL A 135 -1.36 -3.73 15.12
CA VAL A 135 -2.01 -4.69 14.22
C VAL A 135 -1.54 -4.49 12.79
N PHE A 136 -1.46 -3.25 12.30
CA PHE A 136 -0.94 -2.94 10.97
C PHE A 136 0.52 -3.38 10.84
N LYS A 137 1.35 -3.16 11.86
CA LYS A 137 2.76 -3.56 11.84
C LYS A 137 2.91 -5.08 11.79
N VAL A 138 2.12 -5.83 12.55
CA VAL A 138 2.11 -7.30 12.56
C VAL A 138 1.52 -7.86 11.27
N ALA A 139 0.48 -7.22 10.74
CA ALA A 139 -0.21 -7.63 9.53
C ALA A 139 0.51 -7.22 8.24
N THR A 140 1.69 -6.60 8.32
CA THR A 140 2.48 -6.30 7.14
C THR A 140 3.68 -7.24 7.07
N PRO A 141 3.81 -8.04 5.99
CA PRO A 141 4.98 -8.86 5.78
C PRO A 141 6.25 -8.04 5.92
N LEU A 142 7.26 -8.58 6.60
CA LEU A 142 8.58 -7.97 6.59
C LEU A 142 9.14 -8.05 5.16
N ALA A 143 9.87 -7.03 4.73
CA ALA A 143 10.69 -7.12 3.52
C ALA A 143 12.12 -7.37 3.98
N LEU A 144 12.50 -8.64 4.06
CA LEU A 144 13.81 -9.06 4.53
C LEU A 144 14.78 -9.21 3.35
N THR A 145 16.04 -8.80 3.55
CA THR A 145 17.13 -9.17 2.64
C THR A 145 17.42 -10.68 2.74
N GLU A 146 18.05 -11.31 1.74
CA GLU A 146 18.40 -12.74 1.80
C GLU A 146 19.16 -13.10 3.09
N ALA A 147 20.12 -12.26 3.51
CA ALA A 147 20.84 -12.46 4.76
C ALA A 147 19.93 -12.41 6.00
N GLN A 148 18.94 -11.50 6.02
CA GLN A 148 17.96 -11.42 7.10
C GLN A 148 16.97 -12.58 7.05
N GLN A 149 16.60 -13.05 5.85
CA GLN A 149 15.75 -14.23 5.67
C GLN A 149 16.42 -15.46 6.28
N LEU A 150 17.70 -15.69 6.02
CA LEU A 150 18.46 -16.79 6.63
C LEU A 150 18.44 -16.75 8.16
N VAL A 151 18.67 -15.57 8.74
CA VAL A 151 18.61 -15.40 10.20
C VAL A 151 17.20 -15.70 10.73
N VAL A 152 16.14 -15.26 10.03
CA VAL A 152 14.76 -15.48 10.48
C VAL A 152 14.31 -16.93 10.26
N GLU A 153 14.81 -17.58 9.21
CA GLU A 153 14.55 -19.00 8.90
C GLU A 153 14.97 -19.91 10.05
N GLU A 154 16.11 -19.65 10.68
CA GLU A 154 16.62 -20.41 11.83
C GLU A 154 15.66 -20.39 13.04
N TRP A 155 14.75 -19.40 13.14
CA TRP A 155 13.86 -19.20 14.29
C TRP A 155 12.41 -19.62 14.01
N ILE A 156 12.08 -20.06 12.79
CA ILE A 156 10.69 -20.43 12.46
C ILE A 156 10.19 -21.57 13.35
N GLU A 157 11.02 -22.60 13.58
CA GLU A 157 10.63 -23.76 14.40
C GLU A 157 10.27 -23.33 15.83
N ASP A 158 11.07 -22.45 16.42
CA ASP A 158 10.83 -21.91 17.74
C ASP A 158 9.51 -21.12 17.79
N LEU A 159 9.23 -20.30 16.78
CA LEU A 159 7.98 -19.54 16.69
C LEU A 159 6.74 -20.43 16.53
N ILE A 160 6.84 -21.50 15.73
CA ILE A 160 5.78 -22.51 15.59
C ILE A 160 5.53 -23.22 16.91
N SER A 161 6.59 -23.57 17.64
CA SER A 161 6.48 -24.25 18.93
C SER A 161 5.71 -23.42 19.98
N LEU A 162 5.82 -22.08 19.91
CA LEU A 162 5.12 -21.16 20.81
C LEU A 162 3.64 -20.98 20.44
N CYS A 163 3.30 -21.13 19.16
CA CYS A 163 1.95 -20.88 18.63
C CYS A 163 1.60 -21.94 17.57
N PRO A 164 1.27 -23.18 17.98
CA PRO A 164 1.06 -24.29 17.05
C PRO A 164 -0.27 -24.20 16.26
N ASP A 165 -1.09 -23.17 16.49
CA ASP A 165 -2.39 -22.97 15.82
C ASP A 165 -2.28 -22.40 14.39
N ARG A 166 -1.06 -22.08 13.93
CA ARG A 166 -0.81 -21.52 12.60
C ARG A 166 0.13 -22.43 11.80
N PRO A 167 -0.14 -22.66 10.50
CA PRO A 167 0.77 -23.44 9.65
C PRO A 167 2.08 -22.69 9.40
N ARG A 168 3.16 -23.42 9.10
CA ARG A 168 4.49 -22.85 8.77
C ARG A 168 4.40 -21.77 7.68
N SER A 169 3.62 -22.02 6.62
CA SER A 169 3.41 -21.09 5.51
C SER A 169 2.88 -19.72 5.97
N TRP A 170 2.05 -19.68 7.02
CA TRP A 170 1.57 -18.42 7.61
C TRP A 170 2.73 -17.60 8.21
N TYR A 171 3.63 -18.22 8.96
CA TYR A 171 4.81 -17.56 9.53
C TYR A 171 5.75 -17.06 8.43
N ARG A 172 6.04 -17.89 7.44
CA ARG A 172 6.89 -17.51 6.29
C ARG A 172 6.37 -16.26 5.60
N ALA A 173 5.09 -16.27 5.25
CA ALA A 173 4.43 -15.13 4.61
C ALA A 173 4.47 -13.86 5.46
N ARG A 174 4.33 -13.96 6.79
CA ARG A 174 4.37 -12.81 7.71
C ARG A 174 5.77 -12.30 8.00
N LEU A 175 6.73 -13.20 8.03
CA LEU A 175 8.13 -12.88 8.29
C LEU A 175 8.88 -12.44 7.03
N GLY A 176 8.21 -12.39 5.86
CA GLY A 176 8.87 -11.94 4.63
C GLY A 176 9.76 -12.99 3.99
N LEU A 177 9.52 -14.25 4.29
CA LEU A 177 10.22 -15.38 3.70
C LEU A 177 9.46 -15.84 2.45
N PRO A 178 10.17 -16.43 1.46
CA PRO A 178 9.52 -17.06 0.31
C PRO A 178 8.50 -18.08 0.80
N VAL A 179 7.26 -17.97 0.33
CA VAL A 179 6.28 -19.03 0.51
C VAL A 179 6.75 -20.19 -0.35
N GLU A 180 7.07 -21.32 0.27
CA GLU A 180 7.37 -22.54 -0.47
C GLU A 180 6.07 -22.95 -1.16
N ASP A 181 6.11 -23.13 -2.48
CA ASP A 181 4.94 -23.61 -3.22
C ASP A 181 4.56 -24.96 -2.61
N GLU A 182 3.34 -25.10 -2.09
CA GLU A 182 2.82 -26.32 -1.45
C GLU A 182 2.69 -27.51 -2.44
N GLU A 183 3.35 -27.45 -3.59
CA GLU A 183 3.24 -28.42 -4.70
C GLU A 183 3.84 -29.80 -4.38
N ASP A 184 4.53 -29.99 -3.26
CA ASP A 184 5.18 -31.28 -2.96
C ASP A 184 4.55 -32.10 -1.83
N ASP A 185 3.75 -31.54 -0.93
CA ASP A 185 3.22 -32.34 0.20
C ASP A 185 2.04 -33.24 -0.20
N ASP A 186 1.16 -32.79 -1.09
CA ASP A 186 0.05 -33.62 -1.61
C ASP A 186 0.49 -34.60 -2.70
N LYS A 187 1.62 -34.34 -3.36
CA LYS A 187 2.15 -35.19 -4.43
C LYS A 187 2.65 -36.53 -3.92
N TRP A 188 3.19 -36.58 -2.70
CA TRP A 188 3.60 -37.84 -2.07
C TRP A 188 2.44 -38.57 -1.39
N ALA A 189 1.38 -37.87 -0.96
CA ALA A 189 0.23 -38.49 -0.31
C ALA A 189 -0.53 -39.44 -1.27
N HIS A 190 -0.59 -39.12 -2.56
CA HIS A 190 -1.17 -40.01 -3.58
C HIS A 190 -0.22 -41.14 -4.01
N MET A 191 1.10 -40.96 -3.90
CA MET A 191 2.06 -41.95 -4.36
C MET A 191 2.14 -43.21 -3.48
N TRP A 192 1.60 -43.16 -2.25
CA TRP A 192 1.46 -44.31 -1.35
C TRP A 192 0.04 -44.88 -1.28
N ALA A 193 -0.92 -44.29 -2.00
CA ALA A 193 -2.31 -44.75 -2.01
C ALA A 193 -2.60 -45.81 -3.09
N ASP A 194 -1.69 -46.02 -4.05
CA ASP A 194 -1.94 -46.86 -5.23
C ASP A 194 -1.44 -48.32 -5.12
N GLU A 195 -0.92 -48.78 -3.97
CA GLU A 195 -0.49 -50.19 -3.81
C GLU A 195 -1.52 -51.14 -3.15
N GLU A 196 -2.68 -50.65 -2.68
CA GLU A 196 -3.75 -51.51 -2.17
C GLU A 196 -5.12 -51.11 -2.73
N GLY A 197 -5.47 -51.60 -3.94
CA GLY A 197 -6.80 -51.29 -4.46
C GLY A 197 -7.19 -51.83 -5.84
N ASP A 198 -6.64 -52.96 -6.27
CA ASP A 198 -7.14 -53.64 -7.47
C ASP A 198 -8.44 -54.40 -7.13
N LYS A 199 -9.61 -53.83 -7.46
CA LYS A 199 -10.85 -54.57 -7.81
C LYS A 199 -12.04 -53.69 -8.22
N GLU A 200 -12.53 -54.00 -9.43
CA GLU A 200 -13.94 -53.93 -9.92
C GLU A 200 -14.55 -52.51 -9.97
N LYS A 201 -14.55 -51.78 -11.10
CA LYS A 201 -15.23 -52.02 -12.40
C LYS A 201 -16.74 -52.25 -12.25
N ASP A 202 -17.51 -51.21 -12.56
CA ASP A 202 -18.88 -51.18 -13.15
C ASP A 202 -19.11 -49.68 -13.49
N GLU A 203 -18.97 -49.21 -14.73
CA GLU A 203 -19.91 -49.26 -15.88
C GLU A 203 -21.32 -48.71 -15.57
N ASP A 204 -21.83 -47.93 -16.53
CA ASP A 204 -23.13 -47.26 -16.61
C ASP A 204 -23.17 -45.84 -15.96
N GLU A 205 -23.69 -44.78 -16.57
CA GLU A 205 -24.71 -44.69 -17.60
C GLU A 205 -24.74 -43.26 -18.18
N ASP A 206 -25.13 -43.19 -19.45
CA ASP A 206 -25.33 -42.01 -20.27
C ASP A 206 -26.39 -41.03 -19.70
N GLY A 207 -26.22 -39.73 -19.97
CA GLY A 207 -27.21 -38.70 -19.64
C GLY A 207 -27.05 -37.44 -20.48
N GLU A 208 -27.67 -37.47 -21.66
CA GLU A 208 -27.89 -36.36 -22.60
C GLU A 208 -28.74 -35.21 -22.02
N GLU A 209 -28.90 -34.15 -22.84
CA GLU A 209 -29.93 -33.09 -22.84
C GLU A 209 -29.61 -31.81 -22.04
N ASP A 210 -29.91 -30.59 -22.48
CA ASP A 210 -30.39 -30.04 -23.75
C ASP A 210 -30.29 -28.50 -23.66
N LYS A 211 -30.09 -27.86 -24.83
CA LYS A 211 -30.69 -26.65 -25.41
C LYS A 211 -30.98 -25.34 -24.63
N ASP A 212 -31.15 -24.32 -25.48
CA ASP A 212 -31.79 -23.00 -25.36
C ASP A 212 -30.77 -21.85 -25.30
N GLU A 213 -30.34 -21.30 -26.45
CA GLU A 213 -31.07 -20.32 -27.30
C GLU A 213 -31.72 -19.19 -26.50
N GLU A 214 -31.17 -17.98 -26.58
CA GLU A 214 -32.00 -16.81 -26.88
C GLU A 214 -31.19 -15.63 -27.45
N GLU A 215 -31.76 -15.10 -28.52
CA GLU A 215 -31.34 -13.96 -29.32
C GLU A 215 -31.63 -12.62 -28.64
N GLY A 216 -30.99 -11.55 -29.15
CA GLY A 216 -31.69 -10.29 -29.37
C GLY A 216 -31.06 -9.06 -28.75
N GLY A 217 -30.83 -8.02 -29.57
CA GLY A 217 -30.57 -6.68 -29.05
C GLY A 217 -29.87 -5.71 -30.00
N ASP A 218 -30.56 -5.33 -31.06
CA ASP A 218 -30.19 -4.35 -32.09
C ASP A 218 -30.04 -2.88 -31.59
N LYS A 219 -29.23 -2.12 -32.34
CA LYS A 219 -29.36 -0.70 -32.77
C LYS A 219 -29.25 0.49 -31.77
N GLU A 220 -28.38 1.44 -32.13
CA GLU A 220 -28.64 2.85 -32.51
C GLU A 220 -27.27 3.60 -32.57
N GLU A 221 -26.67 3.84 -33.74
CA GLU A 221 -26.86 4.97 -34.67
C GLU A 221 -26.94 6.38 -34.07
N GLY A 222 -26.04 7.26 -34.54
CA GLY A 222 -26.34 8.67 -34.79
C GLY A 222 -25.55 9.69 -33.98
N GLY A 223 -24.64 10.43 -34.64
CA GLY A 223 -24.07 11.62 -34.02
C GLY A 223 -22.93 12.36 -34.71
N ASP A 224 -22.88 12.43 -36.04
CA ASP A 224 -22.00 13.37 -36.75
C ASP A 224 -22.38 14.83 -36.47
N LYS A 225 -21.41 15.65 -36.06
CA LYS A 225 -21.40 17.09 -36.34
C LYS A 225 -20.00 17.59 -36.69
N GLU A 226 -19.88 17.87 -37.98
CA GLU A 226 -18.85 18.61 -38.69
C GLU A 226 -18.54 20.02 -38.12
N ARG A 227 -17.27 20.43 -38.37
CA ARG A 227 -16.77 21.76 -38.85
C ARG A 227 -17.08 23.01 -38.00
N THR A 228 -16.25 24.04 -37.87
CA THR A 228 -15.11 24.68 -38.57
C THR A 228 -14.44 25.57 -37.48
N GLY A 229 -13.17 25.97 -37.42
CA GLY A 229 -12.07 26.17 -38.36
C GLY A 229 -11.29 27.42 -37.91
N VAL A 230 -10.01 27.54 -38.33
CA VAL A 230 -9.24 28.80 -38.56
C VAL A 230 -8.62 29.46 -37.30
N VAL A 231 -7.35 29.91 -37.19
CA VAL A 231 -6.11 29.99 -38.03
C VAL A 231 -4.96 30.49 -37.12
N ALA A 232 -3.70 30.09 -37.44
CA ALA A 232 -2.38 30.74 -37.22
C ALA A 232 -2.01 31.28 -35.83
N ASP A 233 -0.77 31.53 -35.46
CA ASP A 233 0.61 31.19 -35.83
C ASP A 233 1.36 31.79 -34.62
N GLU A 234 2.42 31.16 -34.11
CA GLU A 234 3.65 31.87 -33.73
C GLU A 234 4.72 30.88 -33.28
N GLU A 235 5.81 30.96 -34.02
CA GLU A 235 7.09 30.30 -33.86
C GLU A 235 7.76 30.76 -32.55
N GLY A 236 8.49 29.84 -31.93
CA GLY A 236 9.27 30.10 -30.72
C GLY A 236 10.24 28.97 -30.47
N ASP A 237 11.32 28.96 -31.26
CA ASP A 237 12.49 28.12 -31.07
C ASP A 237 13.15 28.41 -29.72
N GLU A 238 13.25 27.40 -28.85
CA GLU A 238 14.30 27.36 -27.83
C GLU A 238 14.95 25.97 -27.83
N GLU A 239 16.17 25.96 -28.37
CA GLU A 239 17.14 24.88 -28.27
C GLU A 239 17.51 24.65 -26.80
N GLY A 240 17.32 23.43 -26.30
CA GLY A 240 17.70 23.05 -24.95
C GLY A 240 18.20 21.61 -24.92
N GLU A 241 19.53 21.48 -24.98
CA GLU A 241 20.39 20.39 -24.47
C GLU A 241 19.79 18.98 -24.34
N LYS A 242 20.23 18.10 -25.24
CA LYS A 242 20.20 16.64 -25.05
C LYS A 242 21.33 16.25 -24.11
N ASP A 243 20.99 16.00 -22.85
CA ASP A 243 21.85 15.24 -21.95
C ASP A 243 21.60 13.74 -22.16
N ASP A 244 22.56 13.13 -22.84
CA ASP A 244 22.76 11.69 -22.91
C ASP A 244 23.17 11.18 -21.51
N ASN A 245 22.19 10.72 -20.72
CA ASN A 245 22.47 9.88 -19.56
C ASN A 245 21.54 8.67 -19.53
N ALA A 246 21.64 7.86 -20.59
CA ALA A 246 21.12 6.51 -20.63
C ALA A 246 22.20 5.54 -20.11
N GLY A 247 22.22 5.33 -18.80
CA GLY A 247 23.09 4.34 -18.17
C GLY A 247 22.78 4.17 -16.69
N LEU A 248 22.29 2.99 -16.33
CA LEU A 248 22.14 2.45 -14.96
C LEU A 248 21.03 3.08 -14.08
N TYR A 249 19.79 2.69 -14.34
CA TYR A 249 18.74 2.67 -13.31
C TYR A 249 18.09 1.28 -13.29
N PHE A 250 18.66 0.39 -12.48
CA PHE A 250 18.02 -0.84 -12.05
C PHE A 250 17.81 -0.78 -10.52
N ALA A 251 16.58 -1.07 -10.10
CA ALA A 251 16.13 -1.36 -8.74
C ALA A 251 16.31 -0.27 -7.66
N SER A 252 15.30 0.58 -7.50
CA SER A 252 15.01 1.20 -6.20
C SER A 252 13.50 1.12 -5.93
N PHE A 253 13.07 -0.03 -5.40
CA PHE A 253 11.69 -0.30 -5.00
C PHE A 253 11.62 -0.41 -3.46
N ARG A 254 10.90 0.55 -2.86
CA ARG A 254 10.27 0.55 -1.52
C ARG A 254 11.06 -0.01 -0.33
N LEU A 255 11.63 0.89 0.49
CA LEU A 255 12.25 0.53 1.78
C LEU A 255 11.91 1.43 2.98
N SER A 256 10.97 2.39 2.87
CA SER A 256 10.83 3.38 3.95
C SER A 256 9.71 3.14 4.97
N LEU A 257 8.77 2.22 4.73
CA LEU A 257 7.72 1.93 5.73
C LEU A 257 8.18 0.97 6.84
N PHE A 258 9.37 0.34 6.72
CA PHE A 258 9.65 -0.87 7.49
C PHE A 258 10.82 -0.84 8.48
N GLY A 259 11.56 0.27 8.62
CA GLY A 259 12.68 0.34 9.55
C GLY A 259 12.30 -0.08 10.98
N PHE A 260 12.67 -1.29 11.38
CA PHE A 260 12.56 -1.80 12.74
C PHE A 260 13.95 -2.27 13.14
N ASN A 261 14.50 -1.68 14.20
CA ASN A 261 15.64 -2.22 14.93
C ASN A 261 15.07 -3.25 15.90
N LEU A 262 15.34 -4.54 15.67
CA LEU A 262 14.82 -5.64 16.48
C LEU A 262 15.51 -5.78 17.86
N LEU A 263 16.38 -4.84 18.25
CA LEU A 263 17.28 -4.98 19.41
C LEU A 263 16.80 -4.36 20.74
N ASN A 264 15.56 -3.88 20.86
CA ASN A 264 15.10 -3.18 22.08
C ASN A 264 13.89 -3.80 22.81
N MET A 265 13.49 -5.04 22.50
CA MET A 265 12.39 -5.71 23.25
C MET A 265 12.83 -6.45 24.53
N GLU A 266 14.10 -6.41 24.93
CA GLU A 266 14.55 -7.04 26.19
C GLU A 266 14.31 -6.19 27.46
N GLY A 267 13.85 -4.93 27.33
CA GLY A 267 13.80 -3.99 28.47
C GLY A 267 12.52 -3.96 29.32
N VAL A 268 11.43 -4.64 28.93
CA VAL A 268 10.08 -4.33 29.51
C VAL A 268 9.49 -5.45 30.39
N TRP A 269 10.16 -6.59 30.57
CA TRP A 269 9.60 -7.73 31.34
C TRP A 269 10.19 -7.97 32.73
N MET A 270 11.03 -7.08 33.28
CA MET A 270 11.69 -7.30 34.59
C MET A 270 11.49 -6.14 35.59
N ALA A 271 10.25 -5.69 35.78
CA ALA A 271 9.90 -4.87 36.94
C ALA A 271 8.49 -5.21 37.42
N GLY A 272 8.35 -6.29 38.19
CA GLY A 272 7.03 -6.64 38.70
C GLY A 272 6.88 -7.92 39.52
N VAL A 273 7.88 -8.39 40.28
CA VAL A 273 7.63 -9.35 41.38
C VAL A 273 8.66 -9.12 42.49
N GLY A 274 8.22 -8.75 43.69
CA GLY A 274 9.06 -8.71 44.89
C GLY A 274 8.58 -7.72 45.93
N GLN A 275 7.73 -8.22 46.84
CA GLN A 275 7.40 -7.62 48.14
C GLN A 275 8.63 -7.49 49.04
#